data_AF-A0A935MJV1-F1
#
_entry.id   AF-A0A935MJV1-F1
#
_cell.length_a   1.000
_cell.length_b   1.000
_cell.length_c   1.000
_cell.angle_alpha   90.00
_cell.angle_beta   90.00
_cell.angle_gamma   90.00
#
_symmetry.space_group_name_H-M   'P 1'
#
loop_
_entity.id
_entity.type
_entity.pdbx_description
1 polymer ?
#
loop_
_entity_poly.entity_id
_entity_poly.type
_entity_poly.pdbx_seq_one_letter_code
_entity_poly.pdbx_strand_id
1 'polypeptide(L)'
;MRYLVVFFVCLAVSCSRGDREKESQDYFKKEIDSRMAKLKELKFADSLQVDILEVHTEVDRFLLLSKDIENLDVSINLSRKYFDELSQKFNFKRTDFTDINKTMTLEEIANALKGNELNFYNQVLFKYKGAEGAMFTAQ
;
A
#
# COMPACT_ATOMS: atom_id res chain seq x y z
N MET A 1 19.33 32.19 32.46
CA MET A 1 18.25 31.97 31.48
C MET A 1 18.82 31.51 30.13
N ARG A 2 19.34 30.28 30.02
CA ARG A 2 19.86 29.72 28.76
C ARG A 2 19.39 28.27 28.49
N TYR A 3 18.80 27.62 29.49
CA TYR A 3 18.32 26.23 29.41
C TYR A 3 16.85 26.08 29.00
N LEU A 4 16.09 27.19 28.93
CA LEU A 4 14.64 27.17 28.69
C LEU A 4 14.27 27.18 27.18
N VAL A 5 15.20 27.61 26.31
CA VAL A 5 14.94 27.71 24.86
C VAL A 5 15.17 26.38 24.14
N VAL A 6 16.04 25.51 24.66
CA VAL A 6 16.39 24.23 24.00
C VAL A 6 15.28 23.19 24.17
N PHE A 7 14.46 23.26 25.24
CA PHE A 7 13.38 22.31 25.47
C PHE A 7 12.17 22.51 24.53
N PHE A 8 11.98 23.73 24.00
CA PHE A 8 10.83 24.07 23.14
C PHE A 8 11.03 23.62 21.68
N VAL A 9 12.27 23.45 21.23
CA VAL A 9 12.58 23.04 19.85
C VAL A 9 12.36 21.54 19.64
N CYS A 10 12.57 20.69 20.66
CA CYS A 10 12.30 19.25 20.55
C CYS A 10 10.79 18.91 20.51
N LEU A 11 9.92 19.73 21.11
CA LEU A 11 8.47 19.51 21.11
C LEU A 11 7.82 19.86 19.76
N ALA A 12 8.34 20.88 19.06
CA ALA A 12 7.80 21.29 17.77
C ALA A 12 8.08 20.28 16.64
N VAL A 13 9.21 19.57 16.68
CA VAL A 13 9.56 18.56 15.66
C VAL A 13 8.71 17.30 15.81
N SER A 14 8.38 16.89 17.04
CA SER A 14 7.54 15.71 17.30
C SER A 14 6.08 15.87 16.83
N CYS A 15 5.54 17.10 16.76
CA CYS A 15 4.20 17.33 16.21
C CYS A 15 4.15 17.18 14.68
N SER A 16 5.19 17.61 13.96
CA SER A 16 5.18 17.58 12.48
C SER A 16 5.26 16.16 11.87
N ARG A 17 5.79 15.18 12.63
CA ARG A 17 5.95 13.80 12.16
C ARG A 17 4.64 13.01 12.20
N GLY A 18 3.86 13.19 13.26
CA GLY A 18 2.54 12.55 13.38
C GLY A 18 1.52 13.04 12.34
N ASP A 19 1.57 14.33 11.99
CA ASP A 19 0.68 14.88 10.96
C ASP A 19 0.97 14.32 9.56
N ARG A 20 2.25 14.15 9.21
CA ARG A 20 2.66 13.57 7.91
C ARG A 20 2.32 12.10 7.79
N GLU A 21 2.52 11.32 8.86
CA GLU A 21 2.15 9.91 8.89
C GLU A 21 0.65 9.75 8.68
N LYS A 22 -0.15 10.53 9.41
CA LYS A 22 -1.61 10.52 9.28
C LYS A 22 -2.07 10.92 7.88
N GLU A 23 -1.50 11.97 7.31
CA GLU A 23 -1.80 12.39 5.94
C GLU A 23 -1.50 11.30 4.91
N SER A 24 -0.37 10.58 5.06
CA SER A 24 -0.03 9.46 4.18
C SER A 24 -1.00 8.29 4.33
N GLN A 25 -1.40 7.95 5.55
CA GLN A 25 -2.35 6.86 5.79
C GLN A 25 -3.74 7.21 5.24
N ASP A 26 -4.18 8.46 5.42
CA ASP A 26 -5.45 8.96 4.87
C ASP A 26 -5.45 8.95 3.33
N TYR A 27 -4.31 9.32 2.72
CA TYR A 27 -4.12 9.22 1.27
C TYR A 27 -4.28 7.78 0.77
N PHE A 28 -3.54 6.83 1.36
CA PHE A 28 -3.61 5.43 0.93
C PHE A 28 -5.01 4.87 1.11
N LYS A 29 -5.66 5.16 2.24
CA LYS A 29 -7.04 4.74 2.49
C LYS A 29 -7.98 5.22 1.39
N LYS A 30 -7.94 6.51 1.07
CA LYS A 30 -8.82 7.12 0.05
C LYS A 30 -8.60 6.48 -1.32
N GLU A 31 -7.35 6.32 -1.76
CA GLU A 31 -7.04 5.76 -3.07
C GLU A 31 -7.40 4.28 -3.17
N ILE A 32 -7.09 3.48 -2.14
CA ILE A 32 -7.45 2.06 -2.08
C ILE A 32 -8.98 1.91 -2.11
N ASP A 33 -9.71 2.63 -1.25
CA ASP A 33 -11.17 2.58 -1.21
C ASP A 33 -11.76 2.96 -2.59
N SER A 34 -11.19 3.96 -3.26
CA SER A 34 -11.59 4.36 -4.61
C SER A 34 -11.33 3.29 -5.67
N ARG A 35 -10.17 2.62 -5.64
CA ARG A 35 -9.84 1.58 -6.63
C ARG A 35 -10.62 0.30 -6.39
N MET A 36 -10.84 -0.08 -5.14
CA MET A 36 -11.69 -1.22 -4.79
C MET A 36 -13.13 -1.01 -5.27
N ALA A 37 -13.70 0.20 -5.11
CA ALA A 37 -15.04 0.51 -5.62
C ALA A 37 -15.13 0.33 -7.14
N LYS A 38 -14.17 0.89 -7.89
CA LYS A 38 -14.10 0.74 -9.36
C LYS A 38 -13.93 -0.71 -9.81
N LEU A 39 -13.09 -1.49 -9.12
CA LEU A 39 -12.90 -2.90 -9.43
C LEU A 39 -14.15 -3.73 -9.11
N LYS A 40 -14.88 -3.38 -8.05
CA LYS A 40 -16.14 -4.02 -7.70
C LYS A 40 -17.21 -3.77 -8.77
N GLU A 41 -17.30 -2.55 -9.30
CA GLU A 41 -18.16 -2.23 -10.46
C GLU A 41 -17.85 -3.13 -11.66
N LEU A 42 -16.56 -3.32 -11.98
CA LEU A 42 -16.13 -4.21 -13.08
C LEU A 42 -16.44 -5.69 -12.81
N LYS A 43 -16.34 -6.15 -11.56
CA LYS A 43 -16.71 -7.53 -11.17
C LYS A 43 -18.20 -7.81 -11.39
N PHE A 44 -19.07 -6.84 -11.13
CA PHE A 44 -20.51 -6.98 -11.41
C PHE A 44 -20.85 -6.93 -12.89
N ALA A 45 -19.94 -6.44 -13.74
CA ALA A 45 -20.06 -6.49 -15.20
C ALA A 45 -19.50 -7.78 -15.83
N ASP A 46 -19.28 -8.83 -15.02
CA ASP A 46 -18.81 -10.19 -15.39
C ASP A 46 -17.43 -10.27 -16.10
N SER A 47 -16.62 -9.20 -16.09
CA SER A 47 -15.30 -9.21 -16.73
C SER A 47 -14.15 -9.60 -15.77
N LEU A 48 -14.28 -9.30 -14.48
CA LEU A 48 -13.16 -9.38 -13.52
C LEU A 48 -13.17 -10.67 -12.65
N GLN A 49 -12.17 -11.54 -12.83
CA GLN A 49 -11.96 -12.76 -12.02
C GLN A 49 -10.96 -12.58 -10.86
N VAL A 50 -10.85 -11.37 -10.31
CA VAL A 50 -9.92 -11.08 -9.21
C VAL A 50 -10.69 -10.90 -7.90
N ASP A 51 -10.24 -11.55 -6.83
CA ASP A 51 -10.72 -11.28 -5.49
C ASP A 51 -9.93 -10.12 -4.86
N ILE A 52 -10.47 -8.92 -5.02
CA ILE A 52 -9.87 -7.69 -4.51
C ILE A 52 -9.97 -7.58 -2.98
N LEU A 53 -10.99 -8.21 -2.38
CA LEU A 53 -11.15 -8.19 -0.93
C LEU A 53 -10.12 -9.08 -0.24
N GLU A 54 -9.80 -10.22 -0.86
CA GLU A 54 -8.71 -11.10 -0.41
C GLU A 54 -7.37 -10.35 -0.35
N VAL A 55 -7.04 -9.60 -1.41
CA VAL A 55 -5.79 -8.81 -1.46
C VAL A 55 -5.73 -7.77 -0.35
N HIS A 56 -6.81 -7.01 -0.13
CA HIS A 56 -6.89 -6.04 0.96
C HIS A 56 -6.68 -6.71 2.34
N THR A 57 -7.34 -7.85 2.54
CA THR A 57 -7.29 -8.59 3.82
C THR A 57 -5.89 -9.12 4.13
N GLU A 58 -5.18 -9.66 3.14
CA GLU A 58 -3.80 -10.13 3.34
C GLU A 58 -2.84 -8.97 3.60
N VAL A 59 -3.02 -7.82 2.94
CA VAL A 59 -2.20 -6.63 3.20
C VAL A 59 -2.42 -6.10 4.62
N ASP A 60 -3.66 -6.04 5.09
CA ASP A 60 -3.99 -5.65 6.47
C ASP A 60 -3.41 -6.62 7.50
N ARG A 61 -3.39 -7.92 7.18
CA ARG A 61 -2.73 -8.94 7.99
C ARG A 61 -1.22 -8.71 8.07
N PHE A 62 -0.54 -8.40 6.96
CA PHE A 62 0.89 -8.10 6.96
C PHE A 62 1.21 -6.83 7.76
N LEU A 63 0.37 -5.80 7.63
CA LEU A 63 0.48 -4.58 8.43
C LEU A 63 0.38 -4.88 9.93
N LEU A 64 -0.58 -5.70 10.34
CA LEU A 64 -0.71 -6.11 11.74
C LEU A 64 0.54 -6.87 12.22
N LEU A 65 1.02 -7.85 11.44
CA LEU A 65 2.21 -8.63 11.79
C LEU A 65 3.47 -7.78 11.86
N SER A 66 3.59 -6.76 10.99
CA SER A 66 4.78 -5.90 10.94
C SER A 66 4.94 -5.01 12.17
N LYS A 67 3.87 -4.74 12.92
CA LYS A 67 3.91 -3.94 14.14
C LYS A 67 4.57 -4.66 15.31
N ASP A 68 4.63 -5.99 15.25
CA ASP A 68 5.31 -6.81 16.23
C ASP A 68 6.73 -7.13 15.74
N ILE A 69 7.73 -6.68 16.49
CA ILE A 69 9.14 -6.81 16.12
C ILE A 69 9.58 -8.28 16.01
N GLU A 70 8.98 -9.17 16.80
CA GLU A 70 9.27 -10.61 16.75
C GLU A 70 8.74 -11.24 15.45
N ASN A 71 7.70 -10.64 14.88
CA ASN A 71 7.03 -11.09 13.66
C ASN A 71 7.39 -10.28 12.41
N LEU A 72 8.23 -9.23 12.54
CA LEU A 72 8.58 -8.35 11.44
C LEU A 72 9.23 -9.10 10.27
N ASP A 73 10.17 -9.98 10.56
CA ASP A 73 10.84 -10.81 9.55
C ASP A 73 9.86 -11.72 8.80
N VAL A 74 8.91 -12.29 9.54
CA VAL A 74 7.87 -13.16 8.99
C VAL A 74 6.96 -12.35 8.08
N SER A 75 6.53 -11.16 8.52
CA SER A 75 5.70 -10.24 7.72
C SER A 75 6.37 -9.83 6.41
N ILE A 76 7.66 -9.47 6.47
CA ILE A 76 8.45 -9.11 5.27
C ILE A 76 8.51 -10.28 4.29
N ASN A 77 8.81 -11.49 4.77
CA ASN A 77 8.94 -12.65 3.90
C ASN A 77 7.58 -13.07 3.29
N LEU A 78 6.52 -13.06 4.08
CA LEU A 78 5.17 -13.40 3.62
C LEU A 78 4.66 -12.39 2.59
N SER A 79 4.80 -11.10 2.85
CA SER A 79 4.37 -10.05 1.92
C SER A 79 5.13 -10.10 0.60
N ARG A 80 6.46 -10.30 0.63
CA ARG A 80 7.26 -10.49 -0.60
C ARG A 80 6.76 -11.67 -1.43
N LYS A 81 6.60 -12.83 -0.79
CA LYS A 81 6.09 -14.04 -1.45
C LYS A 81 4.70 -13.81 -2.04
N TYR A 82 3.82 -13.13 -1.31
CA TYR A 82 2.47 -12.82 -1.75
C TYR A 82 2.45 -11.94 -3.01
N PHE A 83 3.23 -10.85 -3.04
CA PHE A 83 3.32 -10.02 -4.24
C PHE A 83 4.04 -10.70 -5.41
N ASP A 84 5.00 -11.59 -5.15
CA ASP A 84 5.60 -12.47 -6.17
C ASP A 84 4.51 -13.36 -6.81
N GLU A 85 3.70 -14.02 -6.00
CA GLU A 85 2.59 -14.88 -6.46
C GLU A 85 1.55 -14.10 -7.25
N LEU A 86 1.16 -12.90 -6.78
CA LEU A 86 0.25 -12.02 -7.53
C LEU A 86 0.85 -11.60 -8.88
N SER A 87 2.14 -11.25 -8.91
CA SER A 87 2.81 -10.85 -10.15
C SER A 87 2.78 -11.98 -11.19
N GLN A 88 3.00 -13.23 -10.76
CA GLN A 88 2.95 -14.41 -11.62
C GLN A 88 1.51 -14.71 -12.07
N LYS A 89 0.57 -14.76 -11.13
CA LYS A 89 -0.84 -15.08 -11.39
C LYS A 89 -1.48 -14.13 -12.39
N PHE A 90 -1.14 -12.84 -12.32
CA PHE A 90 -1.75 -11.81 -13.15
C PHE A 90 -0.85 -11.32 -14.30
N ASN A 91 0.35 -11.88 -14.43
CA ASN A 91 1.36 -11.47 -15.41
C ASN A 91 1.70 -9.97 -15.33
N PHE A 92 1.97 -9.49 -14.12
CA PHE A 92 2.46 -8.13 -13.85
C PHE A 92 3.97 -8.15 -13.66
N LYS A 93 4.65 -7.03 -13.90
CA LYS A 93 6.09 -6.98 -13.70
C LYS A 93 6.38 -6.89 -12.22
N ARG A 94 7.32 -7.71 -11.73
CA ARG A 94 7.70 -7.67 -10.32
C ARG A 94 8.28 -6.31 -9.89
N THR A 95 8.87 -5.58 -10.83
CA THR A 95 9.38 -4.21 -10.64
C THR A 95 8.30 -3.18 -10.33
N ASP A 96 7.03 -3.50 -10.55
CA ASP A 96 5.90 -2.62 -10.21
C ASP A 96 5.59 -2.64 -8.70
N PHE A 97 6.22 -3.56 -7.96
CA PHE A 97 6.12 -3.69 -6.51
C PHE A 97 7.43 -3.30 -5.84
N THR A 98 7.32 -2.48 -4.80
CA THR A 98 8.43 -2.08 -3.93
C THR A 98 8.90 -3.25 -3.09
N ASP A 99 10.22 -3.47 -3.07
CA ASP A 99 10.83 -4.49 -2.21
C ASP A 99 10.88 -4.03 -0.75
N ILE A 100 10.26 -4.83 0.12
CA ILE A 100 10.25 -4.60 1.55
C ILE A 100 11.46 -5.31 2.19
N ASN A 101 12.19 -4.61 3.05
CA ASN A 101 13.38 -5.15 3.70
C ASN A 101 13.52 -4.64 5.14
N LYS A 102 14.41 -5.26 5.91
CA LYS A 102 14.59 -4.99 7.35
C LYS A 102 15.24 -3.63 7.68
N THR A 103 15.79 -2.94 6.70
CA THR A 103 16.41 -1.62 6.92
C THR A 103 15.38 -0.49 6.88
N MET A 104 14.17 -0.77 6.40
CA MET A 104 13.04 0.15 6.40
C MET A 104 12.47 0.30 7.82
N THR A 105 12.05 1.51 8.15
CA THR A 105 11.24 1.80 9.34
C THR A 105 9.85 1.17 9.23
N LEU A 106 9.15 0.99 10.36
CA LEU A 106 7.79 0.45 10.37
C LEU A 106 6.82 1.27 9.48
N GLU A 107 7.00 2.59 9.45
CA GLU A 107 6.25 3.51 8.60
C GLU A 107 6.52 3.24 7.10
N GLU A 108 7.79 3.12 6.71
CA GLU A 108 8.18 2.79 5.34
C GLU A 108 7.66 1.42 4.91
N ILE A 109 7.67 0.43 5.81
CA ILE A 109 7.10 -0.89 5.55
C ILE A 109 5.58 -0.78 5.34
N ALA A 110 4.88 -0.03 6.20
CA ALA A 110 3.44 0.16 6.05
C ALA A 110 3.08 0.86 4.74
N ASN A 111 3.82 1.91 4.40
CA ASN A 111 3.64 2.65 3.14
C ASN A 111 4.00 1.78 1.92
N ALA A 112 5.02 0.93 2.00
CA ALA A 112 5.36 -0.01 0.93
C ALA A 112 4.28 -1.08 0.73
N LEU A 113 3.72 -1.62 1.82
CA LEU A 113 2.60 -2.58 1.76
C LEU A 113 1.36 -1.97 1.10
N LYS A 114 0.93 -0.78 1.56
CA LYS A 114 -0.22 -0.05 0.98
C LYS A 114 0.07 0.44 -0.45
N GLY A 115 1.30 0.84 -0.74
CA GLY A 115 1.74 1.19 -2.09
C GLY A 115 1.69 0.00 -3.05
N ASN A 116 2.15 -1.17 -2.63
CA ASN A 116 2.08 -2.40 -3.42
C ASN A 116 0.63 -2.85 -3.66
N GLU A 117 -0.24 -2.72 -2.65
CA GLU A 117 -1.69 -2.94 -2.79
C GLU A 117 -2.30 -2.03 -3.85
N LEU A 118 -2.03 -0.71 -3.75
CA LEU A 118 -2.53 0.27 -4.71
C LEU A 118 -1.99 0.02 -6.13
N ASN A 119 -0.71 -0.31 -6.26
CA ASN A 119 -0.09 -0.65 -7.54
C ASN A 119 -0.74 -1.89 -8.15
N PHE A 120 -1.01 -2.93 -7.36
CA PHE A 120 -1.75 -4.10 -7.82
C PHE A 120 -3.12 -3.70 -8.41
N TYR A 121 -3.91 -2.93 -7.67
CA TYR A 121 -5.22 -2.48 -8.16
C TYR A 121 -5.13 -1.63 -9.41
N ASN A 122 -4.13 -0.75 -9.51
CA ASN A 122 -3.87 0.02 -10.72
C ASN A 122 -3.55 -0.88 -11.91
N GLN A 123 -2.67 -1.87 -11.75
CA GLN A 123 -2.32 -2.82 -12.81
C GLN A 123 -3.53 -3.64 -13.27
N VAL A 124 -4.37 -4.09 -12.33
CA VAL A 124 -5.64 -4.76 -12.67
C VAL A 124 -6.53 -3.81 -13.48
N LEU A 125 -6.79 -2.60 -12.99
CA LEU A 125 -7.61 -1.62 -13.72
C LEU A 125 -7.06 -1.28 -15.12
N PHE A 126 -5.74 -1.14 -15.27
CA PHE A 126 -5.11 -0.89 -16.56
C PHE A 126 -5.23 -2.06 -17.51
N LYS A 127 -5.04 -3.30 -17.04
CA LYS A 127 -5.20 -4.50 -17.86
C LYS A 127 -6.62 -4.65 -18.38
N TYR A 128 -7.61 -4.32 -17.54
CA TYR A 128 -9.02 -4.35 -17.91
C TYR A 128 -9.44 -3.22 -18.85
N LYS A 129 -9.06 -1.98 -18.55
CA LYS A 129 -9.34 -0.83 -19.43
C LYS A 129 -8.57 -0.88 -20.75
N GLY A 130 -7.35 -1.41 -20.73
CA GLY A 130 -6.53 -1.66 -21.91
C GLY A 130 -7.11 -2.76 -22.79
N ALA A 131 -7.84 -3.73 -22.21
CA ALA A 131 -8.61 -4.72 -22.95
C ALA A 131 -9.94 -4.15 -23.52
N GLU A 132 -10.54 -3.16 -22.84
CA GLU A 132 -11.76 -2.47 -23.29
C GLU A 132 -11.50 -1.30 -24.27
N GLY A 133 -10.23 -0.94 -24.52
CA GLY A 133 -9.87 0.09 -25.50
C GLY A 133 -10.36 1.49 -25.16
N ALA A 134 -9.96 2.08 -24.03
CA ALA A 134 -10.15 3.53 -23.80
C ALA A 134 -9.10 4.15 -22.87
N MET A 135 -8.41 5.16 -23.40
CA MET A 135 -7.48 6.05 -22.70
C MET A 135 -8.18 6.76 -21.52
N PHE A 136 -7.51 6.80 -20.37
CA PHE A 136 -7.73 7.86 -19.38
C PHE A 136 -6.57 8.84 -19.51
N THR A 137 -6.73 9.87 -20.33
CA THR A 137 -5.95 11.10 -20.15
C THR A 137 -6.39 11.70 -18.81
N ALA A 138 -5.43 11.87 -17.90
CA ALA A 138 -5.62 12.66 -16.70
C ALA A 138 -6.15 14.06 -17.10
N GLN A 139 -7.22 14.50 -16.44
CA GLN A 139 -7.63 15.90 -16.40
C GLN A 139 -7.24 16.47 -15.04
#